data_AF-B0C8Y5-F1
#
_entry.id   AF-B0C8Y5-F1
#
_cell.length_a   1.000
_cell.length_b   1.000
_cell.length_c   1.000
_cell.angle_alpha   90.00
_cell.angle_beta   90.00
_cell.angle_gamma   90.00
#
_symmetry.space_group_name_H-M   'P 1'
#
loop_
_entity.id
_entity.type
_entity.pdbx_description
1 polymer ?
#
loop_
_entity_poly.entity_id
_entity_poly.type
_entity_poly.pdbx_seq_one_letter_code
_entity_poly.pdbx_strand_id
1 'polypeptide(L)'
;MLKLIYTELGLHMEYVGDSLETVVSQHVVLTVRTSQTLHLELGQASFLLPVLTPGLGALETALRQYDQTLEITRVDAEYVEVCLAGTWIAQTAQAHEGMFLAAYDYETELILRRLWQASDQALTSVV
;
A
#
# COMPACT_ATOMS: atom_id res chain seq x y z
N MET A 1 8.56 -4.66 -3.57
CA MET A 1 7.12 -4.63 -3.26
C MET A 1 6.84 -3.63 -2.17
N LEU A 2 5.69 -2.96 -2.23
CA LEU A 2 5.17 -2.15 -1.14
C LEU A 2 4.30 -3.01 -0.24
N LYS A 3 4.47 -2.83 1.07
CA LYS A 3 3.64 -3.43 2.10
C LYS A 3 2.95 -2.33 2.88
N LEU A 4 1.63 -2.27 2.74
CA LEU A 4 0.75 -1.40 3.49
C LEU A 4 0.25 -2.19 4.71
N ILE A 5 0.44 -1.66 5.91
CA ILE A 5 0.10 -2.32 7.18
C ILE A 5 -1.03 -1.53 7.80
N TYR A 6 -2.18 -2.19 7.96
CA TYR A 6 -3.36 -1.64 8.58
C TYR A 6 -3.42 -2.13 10.01
N THR A 7 -3.38 -1.19 10.94
CA THR A 7 -3.48 -1.42 12.38
C THR A 7 -4.57 -0.53 12.96
N GLU A 8 -4.99 -0.79 14.20
CA GLU A 8 -5.83 0.11 14.98
C GLU A 8 -5.28 1.55 15.06
N LEU A 9 -3.97 1.72 14.97
CA LEU A 9 -3.30 3.03 15.03
C LEU A 9 -3.25 3.75 13.68
N GLY A 10 -3.65 3.07 12.60
CA GLY A 10 -3.67 3.61 11.25
C GLY A 10 -2.86 2.79 10.26
N LEU A 11 -2.51 3.47 9.17
CA LEU A 11 -1.85 2.90 8.00
C LEU A 11 -0.35 3.20 8.04
N HIS A 12 0.48 2.19 7.82
CA HIS A 12 1.92 2.33 7.61
C HIS A 12 2.33 1.73 6.27
N MET A 13 3.36 2.28 5.63
CA MET A 13 3.90 1.75 4.39
C MET A 13 5.39 1.46 4.51
N GLU A 14 5.79 0.25 4.13
CA GLU A 14 7.19 -0.16 4.06
C GLU A 14 7.55 -0.80 2.71
N TYR A 15 8.84 -0.87 2.43
CA TYR A 15 9.37 -1.61 1.28
C TYR A 15 9.76 -3.03 1.71
N VAL A 16 9.34 -4.01 0.94
CA VAL A 16 9.69 -5.42 1.10
C VAL A 16 10.41 -5.90 -0.16
N GLY A 17 11.61 -6.45 0.04
CA GLY A 17 12.44 -7.01 -1.04
C GLY A 17 12.11 -8.45 -1.41
N ASP A 18 11.36 -9.15 -0.56
CA ASP A 18 10.88 -10.52 -0.82
C ASP A 18 9.75 -10.55 -1.84
N SER A 19 9.52 -11.70 -2.47
CA SER A 19 8.35 -11.93 -3.33
C SER A 19 7.07 -12.18 -2.52
N LEU A 20 5.91 -12.04 -3.17
CA LEU A 20 4.61 -12.36 -2.57
C LEU A 20 4.58 -13.81 -2.05
N GLU A 21 5.10 -14.76 -2.83
CA GLU A 21 5.15 -16.18 -2.46
C GLU A 21 5.99 -16.40 -1.21
N THR A 22 7.10 -15.67 -1.07
CA THR A 22 7.97 -15.74 0.11
C THR A 22 7.23 -15.24 1.35
N VAL A 23 6.58 -14.07 1.25
CA VAL A 23 5.82 -13.50 2.37
C VAL A 23 4.64 -14.40 2.75
N VAL A 24 3.88 -14.91 1.78
CA VAL A 24 2.76 -15.83 2.02
C VAL A 24 3.26 -17.12 2.67
N SER A 25 4.36 -17.71 2.19
CA SER A 25 4.92 -18.94 2.75
C SER A 25 5.31 -18.78 4.22
N GLN A 26 5.93 -17.65 4.57
CA GLN A 26 6.28 -17.33 5.95
C GLN A 26 5.02 -17.24 6.84
N HIS A 27 3.96 -16.60 6.36
CA HIS A 27 2.70 -16.48 7.09
C HIS A 27 1.97 -17.82 7.22
N VAL A 28 1.93 -18.64 6.17
CA VAL A 28 1.34 -19.99 6.22
C VAL A 28 2.03 -20.83 7.30
N VAL A 29 3.37 -20.83 7.35
CA VAL A 29 4.12 -21.56 8.38
C VAL A 29 3.75 -21.08 9.78
N LEU A 30 3.69 -19.77 10.00
CA LEU A 30 3.30 -19.19 11.29
C LEU A 30 1.88 -19.62 11.68
N THR A 31 0.92 -19.45 10.79
CA THR A 31 -0.51 -19.77 10.99
C THR A 31 -0.72 -21.24 11.34
N VAL A 32 0.00 -22.16 10.68
CA VAL A 32 -0.04 -23.60 11.00
C VAL A 32 0.50 -23.88 12.40
N ARG A 33 1.55 -23.16 12.83
CA ARG A 33 2.15 -23.34 14.17
C ARG A 33 1.29 -22.74 15.28
N THR A 34 0.52 -21.70 14.98
CA THR A 34 -0.35 -21.02 15.95
C THR A 34 -1.78 -21.51 15.92
N SER A 35 -2.12 -22.46 15.05
CA SER A 35 -3.50 -22.94 14.82
C SER A 35 -4.48 -21.80 14.51
N GLN A 36 -4.01 -20.78 13.79
CA GLN A 36 -4.81 -19.65 13.35
C GLN A 36 -5.28 -19.84 11.90
N THR A 37 -6.04 -18.89 11.39
CA THR A 37 -6.42 -18.80 9.97
C THR A 37 -5.57 -17.75 9.26
N LEU A 38 -5.42 -17.92 7.94
CA LEU A 38 -4.82 -16.94 7.04
C LEU A 38 -5.79 -16.75 5.86
N HIS A 39 -6.24 -15.53 5.68
CA HIS A 39 -7.07 -15.09 4.57
C HIS A 39 -6.20 -14.34 3.55
N LEU A 40 -6.40 -14.67 2.28
CA LEU A 40 -5.71 -14.07 1.14
C LEU A 40 -6.75 -13.66 0.10
N GLU A 41 -6.69 -12.42 -0.36
CA GLU A 41 -7.66 -11.90 -1.34
C GLU A 41 -7.01 -10.89 -2.27
N LEU A 42 -7.27 -11.04 -3.58
CA LEU A 42 -6.91 -10.00 -4.54
C LEU A 42 -7.86 -8.82 -4.40
N GLY A 43 -7.32 -7.62 -4.42
CA GLY A 43 -8.14 -6.43 -4.26
C GLY A 43 -7.38 -5.15 -4.56
N GLN A 44 -7.89 -4.07 -3.98
CA GLN A 44 -7.33 -2.74 -4.09
C GLN A 44 -7.12 -2.15 -2.69
N ALA A 45 -6.06 -1.39 -2.53
CA ALA A 45 -5.80 -0.57 -1.36
C ALA A 45 -5.65 0.88 -1.81
N SER A 46 -6.22 1.80 -1.05
CA SER A 46 -6.08 3.22 -1.33
C SER A 46 -5.49 4.00 -0.16
N PHE A 47 -4.83 5.10 -0.49
CA PHE A 47 -4.34 6.08 0.48
C PHE A 47 -4.39 7.49 -0.11
N LEU A 48 -4.47 8.49 0.76
CA LEU A 48 -4.58 9.89 0.36
C LEU A 48 -3.21 10.56 0.34
N LEU A 49 -3.00 11.41 -0.67
CA LEU A 49 -1.88 12.33 -0.76
C LEU A 49 -2.40 13.76 -0.95
N PRO A 50 -1.79 14.78 -0.33
CA PRO A 50 -2.08 16.17 -0.66
C PRO A 50 -1.80 16.47 -2.14
N VAL A 51 -2.65 17.25 -2.80
CA VAL A 51 -2.52 17.66 -4.21
C VAL A 51 -1.18 18.35 -4.49
N LEU A 52 -0.63 19.04 -3.48
CA LEU A 52 0.64 19.77 -3.58
C LEU A 52 1.87 18.91 -3.27
N THR A 53 1.73 17.59 -3.11
CA THR A 53 2.85 16.70 -2.80
C THR A 53 3.86 16.69 -3.96
N PRO A 54 5.13 17.08 -3.74
CA PRO A 54 6.14 17.09 -4.78
C PRO A 54 6.37 15.68 -5.33
N GLY A 55 6.29 15.53 -6.66
CA GLY A 55 6.50 14.25 -7.34
C GLY A 55 5.22 13.54 -7.80
N LEU A 56 4.03 14.09 -7.52
CA LEU A 56 2.77 13.52 -7.99
C LEU A 56 2.72 13.41 -9.53
N GLY A 57 3.21 14.42 -10.26
CA GLY A 57 3.29 14.35 -11.73
C GLY A 57 4.29 13.30 -12.27
N ALA A 58 5.32 12.96 -11.48
CA ALA A 58 6.24 11.87 -11.82
C ALA A 58 5.53 10.52 -11.66
N LEU A 59 4.70 10.37 -10.62
CA LEU A 59 3.84 9.20 -10.45
C LEU A 59 2.87 9.09 -11.62
N GLU A 60 2.10 10.14 -11.95
CA GLU A 60 1.17 10.15 -13.10
C GLU A 60 1.84 9.73 -14.42
N THR A 61 3.10 10.12 -14.63
CA THR A 61 3.86 9.69 -15.80
C THR A 61 4.20 8.21 -15.75
N ALA A 62 4.65 7.72 -14.59
CA ALA A 62 4.93 6.30 -14.35
C ALA A 62 3.66 5.44 -14.44
N LEU A 63 2.46 6.00 -14.19
CA LEU A 63 1.19 5.28 -14.25
C LEU A 63 0.73 4.92 -15.66
N ARG A 64 1.24 5.59 -16.70
CA ARG A 64 0.81 5.31 -18.07
C ARG A 64 1.01 3.86 -18.50
N GLN A 65 1.88 3.12 -17.81
CA GLN A 65 2.11 1.70 -18.04
C GLN A 65 1.23 0.77 -17.17
N TYR A 66 0.48 1.31 -16.20
CA TYR A 66 -0.28 0.60 -15.15
C TYR A 66 -1.77 0.95 -15.09
N ASP A 67 -2.36 1.39 -16.22
CA ASP A 67 -3.70 1.98 -16.36
C ASP A 67 -4.88 1.16 -15.77
N GLN A 68 -4.65 -0.09 -15.35
CA GLN A 68 -5.65 -0.96 -14.72
C GLN A 68 -5.36 -1.34 -13.27
N THR A 69 -4.11 -1.20 -12.83
CA THR A 69 -3.64 -1.66 -11.51
C THR A 69 -3.32 -0.51 -10.59
N LEU A 70 -3.05 0.69 -11.12
CA LEU A 70 -2.71 1.86 -10.34
C LEU A 70 -3.48 3.08 -10.86
N GLU A 71 -4.30 3.68 -10.01
CA GLU A 71 -5.14 4.84 -10.34
C GLU A 71 -4.84 6.00 -9.37
N ILE A 72 -4.85 7.23 -9.89
CA ILE A 72 -4.87 8.45 -9.08
C ILE A 72 -6.14 9.21 -9.40
N THR A 73 -6.98 9.41 -8.39
CA THR A 73 -8.26 10.10 -8.53
C THR A 73 -8.32 11.28 -7.57
N ARG A 74 -8.70 12.45 -8.09
CA ARG A 74 -8.88 13.63 -7.25
C ARG A 74 -10.13 13.46 -6.39
N VAL A 75 -9.95 13.50 -5.07
CA VAL A 75 -11.06 13.36 -4.10
C VAL A 75 -11.69 14.71 -3.84
N ASP A 76 -10.88 15.73 -3.57
CA ASP A 76 -11.34 17.08 -3.29
C ASP A 76 -10.33 18.17 -3.71
N ALA A 77 -10.44 19.37 -3.15
CA ALA A 77 -9.54 20.48 -3.46
C ALA A 77 -8.10 20.24 -2.96
N GLU A 78 -7.95 19.47 -1.88
CA GLU A 78 -6.71 19.32 -1.11
C GLU A 78 -6.06 17.95 -1.29
N TYR A 79 -6.82 16.89 -1.63
CA TYR A 79 -6.33 15.52 -1.68
C TYR A 79 -6.60 14.80 -3.01
N VAL A 80 -5.68 13.90 -3.33
CA VAL A 80 -5.83 12.85 -4.34
C VAL A 80 -5.77 11.49 -3.64
N GLU A 81 -6.54 10.54 -4.13
CA GLU A 81 -6.51 9.15 -3.72
C GLU A 81 -5.64 8.37 -4.70
N VAL A 82 -4.69 7.60 -4.17
CA VAL A 82 -3.87 6.66 -4.92
C VAL A 82 -4.40 5.26 -4.63
N CYS A 83 -4.94 4.59 -5.65
CA CYS A 83 -5.43 3.22 -5.57
C CYS A 83 -4.41 2.25 -6.17
N LEU A 84 -4.05 1.21 -5.43
CA LEU A 84 -3.11 0.17 -5.82
C LEU A 84 -3.82 -1.18 -5.86
N ALA A 85 -3.67 -1.94 -6.94
CA ALA A 85 -4.03 -3.34 -6.97
C ALA A 85 -2.97 -4.20 -6.26
N GLY A 86 -3.40 -5.31 -5.68
CA GLY A 86 -2.52 -6.17 -4.91
C GLY A 86 -3.24 -7.29 -4.18
N THR A 87 -2.57 -7.81 -3.15
CA THR A 87 -3.07 -8.93 -2.33
C THR A 87 -3.21 -8.50 -0.87
N TRP A 88 -4.43 -8.60 -0.35
CA TRP A 88 -4.73 -8.51 1.07
C TRP A 88 -4.38 -9.81 1.78
N ILE A 89 -3.71 -9.68 2.92
CA ILE A 89 -3.33 -10.78 3.81
C ILE A 89 -3.77 -10.43 5.23
N ALA A 90 -4.68 -11.22 5.80
CA ALA A 90 -5.18 -11.01 7.15
C ALA A 90 -5.55 -12.32 7.84
N GLN A 91 -5.97 -12.26 9.10
CA GLN A 91 -6.39 -13.46 9.84
C GLN A 91 -7.75 -13.99 9.35
N THR A 92 -8.68 -13.11 8.98
CA THR A 92 -10.04 -13.45 8.52
C THR A 92 -10.47 -12.56 7.37
N ALA A 93 -11.54 -12.93 6.66
CA ALA A 93 -12.08 -12.14 5.55
C ALA A 93 -12.68 -10.78 5.98
N GLN A 94 -13.09 -10.67 7.24
CA GLN A 94 -13.68 -9.46 7.82
C GLN A 94 -12.70 -8.69 8.71
N ALA A 95 -11.41 -9.04 8.66
CA ALA A 95 -10.39 -8.36 9.43
C ALA A 95 -10.19 -6.94 8.90
N HIS A 96 -10.20 -5.97 9.81
CA HIS A 96 -9.89 -4.56 9.53
C HIS A 96 -8.38 -4.28 9.65
N GLU A 97 -7.64 -5.19 10.26
CA GLU A 97 -6.18 -5.16 10.38
C GLU A 97 -5.55 -6.25 9.53
N GLY A 98 -4.36 -5.98 9.02
CA GLY A 98 -3.66 -6.89 8.14
C GLY A 98 -2.60 -6.18 7.33
N MET A 99 -2.17 -6.82 6.25
CA MET A 99 -1.24 -6.21 5.31
C MET A 99 -1.72 -6.36 3.88
N PHE A 100 -1.51 -5.32 3.09
CA PHE A 100 -1.73 -5.33 1.67
C PHE A 100 -0.39 -5.25 0.95
N LEU A 101 -0.15 -6.19 0.05
CA LEU A 101 1.07 -6.25 -0.75
C LEU A 101 0.77 -5.82 -2.18
N ALA A 102 1.49 -4.80 -2.63
CA ALA A 102 1.40 -4.28 -3.99
C ALA A 102 2.78 -4.37 -4.65
N ALA A 103 2.84 -4.99 -5.82
CA ALA A 103 4.08 -5.23 -6.54
C ALA A 103 4.08 -4.43 -7.85
N TYR A 104 5.04 -3.53 -7.98
CA TYR A 104 5.29 -2.74 -9.20
C TYR A 104 6.78 -2.79 -9.54
N ASP A 105 7.19 -2.13 -10.62
CA ASP A 105 8.61 -1.93 -10.87
C ASP A 105 9.25 -1.07 -9.76
N TYR A 106 10.57 -1.19 -9.62
CA TYR A 106 11.32 -0.50 -8.58
C TYR A 106 11.15 1.02 -8.58
N GLU A 107 11.07 1.66 -9.75
CA GLU A 107 10.94 3.11 -9.84
C GLU A 107 9.57 3.57 -9.34
N THR A 108 8.50 2.88 -9.76
CA THR A 108 7.14 3.17 -9.28
C THR A 108 7.01 2.97 -7.77
N GLU A 109 7.53 1.85 -7.24
CA GLU A 109 7.52 1.58 -5.79
C GLU A 109 8.29 2.65 -5.01
N LEU A 110 9.44 3.09 -5.54
CA LEU A 110 10.26 4.12 -4.91
C LEU A 110 9.55 5.49 -4.90
N ILE A 111 8.87 5.86 -5.99
CA ILE A 111 8.09 7.11 -6.10
C ILE A 111 6.95 7.09 -5.09
N LEU A 112 6.14 6.03 -5.08
CA LEU A 112 5.01 5.85 -4.16
C LEU A 112 5.46 5.97 -2.69
N ARG A 113 6.53 5.27 -2.31
CA ARG A 113 7.06 5.32 -0.95
C ARG A 113 7.54 6.71 -0.55
N ARG A 114 8.19 7.44 -1.46
CA ARG A 114 8.65 8.82 -1.20
C ARG A 114 7.49 9.78 -1.04
N LEU A 115 6.45 9.65 -1.86
CA LEU A 115 5.24 10.46 -1.76
C LEU A 115 4.54 10.23 -0.42
N TRP A 116 4.37 8.96 -0.02
CA TRP A 116 3.82 8.58 1.28
C TRP A 116 4.61 9.17 2.45
N GLN A 117 5.94 9.07 2.41
CA GLN A 117 6.81 9.63 3.46
C GLN A 117 6.71 11.15 3.55
N ALA A 118 6.59 11.84 2.40
CA ALA A 118 6.45 13.28 2.37
C ALA A 118 5.08 13.75 2.90
N SER A 119 4.00 13.00 2.62
CA SER A 119 2.67 13.34 3.13
C SER A 119 2.54 13.13 4.64
N ASP A 120 3.15 12.07 5.17
CA ASP A 120 3.13 11.78 6.62
C ASP A 120 3.85 12.87 7.43
N GLN A 121 4.98 13.37 6.91
CA GLN A 121 5.72 14.50 7.50
C GLN A 121 4.95 15.81 7.46
N ALA A 122 4.16 16.05 6.40
CA ALA A 122 3.33 17.26 6.29
C ALA A 122 2.15 17.27 7.28
N LEU A 123 1.63 16.09 7.63
CA LEU A 123 0.58 15.94 8.65
C LEU A 123 1.13 16.09 10.08
N THR A 124 2.39 15.70 10.32
CA THR A 124 3.03 15.84 11.65
C THR A 124 3.65 17.21 11.92
N SER A 125 3.84 18.07 10.92
CA SER A 125 4.42 19.42 11.11
C SER A 125 3.42 20.48 11.59
N VAL A 126 2.21 20.09 11.97
CA VAL A 126 1.23 20.97 12.63
C VAL A 126 1.22 20.64 14.13
N VAL A 127 2.21 21.16 14.86
CA VAL A 127 2.19 21.30 16.33
C VAL A 127 2.80 22.64 16.70
#